data_AF-A0A960L592-F1
#
_entry.id   AF-A0A960L592-F1
#
_cell.length_a   1.000
_cell.length_b   1.000
_cell.length_c   1.000
_cell.angle_alpha   90.00
_cell.angle_beta   90.00
_cell.angle_gamma   90.00
#
_symmetry.space_group_name_H-M   'P 1'
#
loop_
_entity.id
_entity.type
_entity.pdbx_description
1 polymer ?
#
loop_
_entity_poly.entity_id
_entity_poly.type
_entity_poly.pdbx_seq_one_letter_code
_entity_poly.pdbx_strand_id
1 'polypeptide(L)' 'MDPQRLKQAYQRLESLDERLTYKVRPRGGGGLTRPSVEMLEEKHRHLAEYTVELKEIVQELIVAIATRPQAPPKG' A
#
# COMPACT_ATOMS: atom_id res chain seq x y z
N MET A 1 -19.28 9.54 -3.43
CA MET A 1 -18.28 8.49 -3.57
C MET A 1 -18.14 8.18 -5.06
N ASP A 2 -16.91 8.01 -5.54
CA ASP A 2 -16.62 7.49 -6.88
C ASP A 2 -16.32 5.97 -6.79
N PRO A 3 -17.27 5.10 -7.18
CA PRO A 3 -17.13 3.65 -7.01
C PRO A 3 -16.04 3.05 -7.90
N GLN A 4 -15.72 3.66 -9.04
CA GLN A 4 -14.70 3.16 -9.95
C GLN A 4 -13.31 3.46 -9.42
N ARG A 5 -13.09 4.67 -8.91
CA ARG A 5 -11.84 5.05 -8.24
C ARG A 5 -11.61 4.24 -6.96
N LEU A 6 -12.67 3.97 -6.21
CA LEU A 6 -12.59 3.12 -5.02
C LEU A 6 -12.12 1.71 -5.38
N LYS A 7 -12.70 1.10 -6.42
CA LYS A 7 -12.28 -0.23 -6.90
C LYS A 7 -10.81 -0.25 -7.35
N GLN A 8 -10.36 0.77 -8.07
CA GLN A 8 -8.98 0.87 -8.54
C GLN A 8 -7.98 0.99 -7.37
N ALA A 9 -8.27 1.88 -6.42
CA ALA A 9 -7.42 2.06 -5.24
C ALA A 9 -7.37 0.78 -4.38
N TYR A 10 -8.49 0.07 -4.26
CA TYR A 10 -8.55 -1.22 -3.59
C TYR A 10 -7.70 -2.30 -4.29
N GLN A 11 -7.76 -2.40 -5.61
CA GLN A 11 -6.92 -3.34 -6.38
C GLN A 11 -5.42 -3.04 -6.22
N ARG A 12 -5.04 -1.77 -6.15
CA ARG A 12 -3.65 -1.38 -5.86
C ARG A 12 -3.23 -1.78 -4.46
N LEU A 13 -4.13 -1.67 -3.47
CA LEU A 13 -3.86 -2.12 -2.11
C LEU A 13 -3.60 -3.63 -2.06
N GLU A 14 -4.41 -4.43 -2.74
CA GLU A 14 -4.21 -5.89 -2.84
C GLU A 14 -2.87 -6.22 -3.50
N SER A 15 -2.52 -5.55 -4.59
CA SER A 15 -1.23 -5.75 -5.26
C SER A 15 -0.03 -5.39 -4.38
N LEU A 16 -0.14 -4.31 -3.59
CA LEU A 16 0.87 -3.93 -2.62
C LEU A 16 1.07 -5.02 -1.56
N ASP A 17 -0.02 -5.59 -1.05
CA ASP A 17 0.01 -6.65 -0.05
C ASP A 17 0.73 -7.90 -0.58
N GLU A 18 0.36 -8.36 -1.76
CA GLU A 18 0.96 -9.53 -2.41
C GLU A 18 2.47 -9.38 -2.61
N ARG A 19 2.92 -8.18 -3.01
CA ARG A 19 4.32 -7.91 -3.37
C ARG A 19 5.24 -7.72 -2.17
N LEU A 20 4.80 -6.94 -1.19
CA LEU A 20 5.72 -6.36 -0.19
C LEU A 20 5.40 -6.77 1.25
N THR A 21 4.17 -7.18 1.59
CA THR A 21 3.82 -7.50 2.99
C THR A 21 4.70 -8.60 3.55
N TYR A 22 4.97 -9.68 2.81
CA TYR A 22 5.85 -10.76 3.29
C TYR A 22 7.32 -10.34 3.45
N LYS A 23 7.75 -9.28 2.75
CA LYS A 23 9.11 -8.75 2.82
C LYS A 23 9.30 -7.85 4.03
N VAL A 24 8.28 -7.08 4.40
CA VAL A 24 8.31 -6.15 5.54
C VAL A 24 7.83 -6.77 6.85
N ARG A 25 7.00 -7.82 6.79
CA ARG A 25 6.47 -8.47 7.99
C ARG A 25 7.60 -9.14 8.79
N PRO A 26 7.76 -8.80 10.08
CA PRO A 26 8.65 -9.53 10.96
C PRO A 26 8.16 -10.97 11.06
N ARG A 27 8.99 -11.93 10.63
CA ARG A 27 8.71 -13.35 10.91
C ARG A 27 9.09 -13.61 12.36
N GLY A 28 8.09 -13.72 13.24
CA GLY A 28 8.30 -14.18 14.61
C GLY A 28 8.87 -15.60 14.56
N GLY A 29 10.15 -15.75 14.88
CA GLY A 29 10.84 -17.06 14.88
C GLY A 29 12.19 -17.14 14.17
N GLY A 30 12.78 -16.03 13.72
CA GLY A 30 14.18 -16.03 13.25
C GLY A 30 15.15 -16.10 14.42
N GLY A 31 15.96 -17.17 14.48
CA GLY A 31 16.81 -17.56 15.61
C GLY A 31 17.87 -16.54 16.05
N LEU A 32 18.70 -16.96 17.01
CA LEU A 32 19.75 -16.23 17.75
C LEU A 32 20.81 -15.44 16.91
N THR A 33 20.61 -15.24 15.62
CA THR A 33 21.55 -14.57 14.72
C THR A 33 21.15 -13.12 14.44
N ARG A 34 22.08 -12.20 14.74
CA ARG A 34 21.97 -10.79 14.38
C ARG A 34 21.95 -10.65 12.84
N PRO A 35 20.99 -9.94 12.24
CA PRO A 35 20.97 -9.72 10.80
C PRO A 35 22.20 -8.92 10.35
N SER A 36 22.69 -9.20 9.13
CA SER A 36 23.78 -8.43 8.53
C SER A 36 23.34 -7.02 8.13
N VAL A 37 24.30 -6.13 7.87
CA VAL A 37 24.01 -4.74 7.45
C VAL A 37 23.29 -4.73 6.10
N GLU A 38 23.72 -5.56 5.16
CA GLU A 38 23.12 -5.68 3.83
C GLU A 38 21.65 -6.13 3.92
N MET A 39 21.35 -7.09 4.80
CA MET A 39 19.97 -7.52 5.06
C MET A 39 19.12 -6.38 5.65
N LEU A 40 19.70 -5.56 6.54
CA LEU A 40 19.00 -4.42 7.12
C LEU A 40 18.71 -3.33 6.08
N GLU A 41 19.68 -3.02 5.21
CA GLU A 41 19.50 -2.07 4.10
C GLU A 41 18.41 -2.53 3.12
N GLU A 42 18.40 -3.82 2.78
CA GLU A 42 17.37 -4.40 1.91
C GLU A 42 15.99 -4.34 2.56
N LYS A 43 15.87 -4.68 3.85
CA LYS A 43 14.61 -4.55 4.60
C LYS A 43 14.14 -3.11 4.69
N HIS A 44 15.08 -2.18 4.88
CA HIS A 44 14.77 -0.75 4.93
C HIS A 44 14.26 -0.23 3.58
N ARG A 45 14.87 -0.67 2.47
CA ARG A 45 14.40 -0.32 1.12
C ARG A 45 12.98 -0.82 0.88
N HIS A 46 12.70 -2.09 1.18
CA HIS A 46 11.36 -2.66 1.04
C HIS A 46 10.33 -1.94 1.94
N LEU A 47 10.71 -1.53 3.15
CA LEU A 47 9.85 -0.76 4.05
C LEU A 47 9.55 0.64 3.49
N ALA A 48 10.56 1.32 2.95
CA ALA A 48 10.40 2.63 2.33
C ALA A 48 9.46 2.55 1.10
N GLU A 49 9.69 1.57 0.21
CA GLU A 49 8.83 1.31 -0.95
C GLU A 49 7.38 1.06 -0.52
N TYR A 50 7.16 0.17 0.44
CA TYR A 50 5.83 -0.15 0.96
C TYR A 50 5.12 1.10 1.52
N THR A 51 5.85 1.91 2.29
CA THR A 51 5.27 3.07 2.98
C THR A 51 4.87 4.17 2.01
N VAL A 52 5.70 4.45 0.99
CA VAL A 52 5.39 5.45 -0.03
C VAL A 52 4.18 5.01 -0.86
N GLU A 53 4.17 3.76 -1.34
CA GLU A 53 3.06 3.23 -2.15
C GLU A 53 1.75 3.16 -1.34
N LEU A 54 1.81 2.75 -0.06
CA LEU A 54 0.64 2.74 0.82
C LEU A 54 0.07 4.14 1.03
N LYS A 55 0.92 5.15 1.24
CA LYS A 55 0.48 6.54 1.41
C LYS A 55 -0.31 7.00 0.19
N GLU A 56 0.18 6.74 -1.01
CA GLU A 56 -0.49 7.12 -2.27
C GLU A 56 -1.85 6.43 -2.40
N ILE A 57 -1.91 5.12 -2.15
CA ILE A 57 -3.16 4.34 -2.20
C ILE A 57 -4.17 4.85 -1.18
N VAL A 58 -3.75 5.13 0.05
CA VAL A 58 -4.63 5.69 1.10
C VAL A 58 -5.15 7.06 0.71
N GLN A 59 -4.30 7.92 0.12
CA GLN A 59 -4.74 9.22 -0.39
C GLN A 59 -5.82 9.05 -1.48
N GLU A 60 -5.64 8.10 -2.40
CA GLU A 60 -6.64 7.79 -3.43
C GLU A 60 -7.94 7.24 -2.86
N LEU A 61 -7.88 6.36 -1.86
CA LEU A 61 -9.04 5.84 -1.15
C LEU A 61 -9.83 6.97 -0.47
N ILE A 62 -9.15 7.86 0.26
CA ILE A 62 -9.77 9.01 0.92
C ILE A 62 -10.46 9.90 -0.11
N VAL A 63 -9.79 10.20 -1.22
CA VAL A 63 -10.39 11.00 -2.30
C VAL A 63 -11.61 10.29 -2.88
N ALA A 64 -11.53 9.00 -3.21
CA ALA A 64 -12.64 8.24 -3.78
C ALA A 64 -13.88 8.24 -2.86
N ILE A 65 -13.67 8.16 -1.54
CA ILE A 65 -14.73 8.25 -0.53
C ILE A 65 -15.31 9.67 -0.45
N ALA A 66 -14.44 10.68 -0.35
CA ALA A 66 -14.83 12.08 -0.14
C ALA A 66 -15.43 12.76 -1.38
N THR A 67 -15.17 12.26 -2.60
CA THR A 67 -15.68 12.88 -3.84
C THR A 67 -17.21 12.72 -3.89
N ARG A 68 -17.99 13.80 -4.08
CA ARG A 68 -19.44 13.70 -4.32
C ARG A 68 -19.71 13.14 -5.73
N PRO A 69 -20.80 12.36 -5.94
CA PRO A 69 -21.16 11.87 -7.28
C PRO A 69 -21.32 13.06 -8.24
N GLN A 70 -20.65 13.02 -9.39
CA GLN A 70 -20.82 14.03 -10.43
C GLN A 70 -22.22 13.86 -11.02
N ALA A 71 -23.08 14.88 -10.91
CA ALA A 71 -24.41 14.84 -11.49
C ALA A 71 -24.30 14.71 -13.03
N PRO A 72 -25.14 13.90 -13.69
CA PRO A 72 -25.12 13.79 -15.13
C PRO A 72 -25.37 15.17 -15.76
N PRO A 73 -24.72 15.49 -16.91
CA PRO A 73 -24.94 16.76 -17.59
C PRO A 73 -26.44 16.89 -17.91
N LYS A 74 -27.04 18.00 -17.48
CA LYS A 74 -28.42 18.32 -17.82
C LYS A 74 -28.47 18.57 -19.33
N GLY A 75 -28.99 17.60 -20.08
CA GLY A 75 -29.50 17.79 -21.44
C GLY A 75 -30.92 18.31 -21.41
#